data_AF-A0A075GPL4-F1
#
_entry.id   AF-A0A075GPL4-F1
#
_cell.length_a   1.000
_cell.length_b   1.000
_cell.length_c   1.000
_cell.angle_alpha   90.00
_cell.angle_beta   90.00
_cell.angle_gamma   90.00
#
_symmetry.space_group_name_H-M   'P 1'
#
loop_
_entity.id
_entity.type
_entity.pdbx_description
1 polymer ?
#
loop_
_entity_poly.entity_id
_entity_poly.type
_entity_poly.pdbx_seq_one_letter_code
_entity_poly.pdbx_strand_id
1 'polypeptide(L)'
;MTTKSKKSTVRKTSSKITKSKRTKILCVSHKEDADGISSAALIKQAFGGDTILVDYPGMMDELEALRNDVKLKKLFICDVGLNKQTNDSFVDLLTELRKKRISVTYVDHHDLDPKVSTKLKKN
;
A
#
# COMPACT_ATOMS: atom_id res chain seq x y z
N MET A 1 16.17 66.19 -18.64
CA MET A 1 15.38 65.28 -17.79
C MET A 1 15.50 63.88 -18.37
N THR A 2 16.29 62.99 -17.76
CA THR A 2 16.44 61.60 -18.20
C THR A 2 15.67 60.68 -17.25
N THR A 3 14.60 60.09 -17.75
CA THR A 3 13.72 59.17 -17.03
C THR A 3 14.40 57.82 -16.82
N LYS A 4 14.68 57.45 -15.57
CA LYS A 4 15.15 56.10 -15.20
C LYS A 4 14.00 55.11 -15.29
N SER A 5 14.10 54.14 -16.19
CA SER A 5 13.14 53.05 -16.32
C SER A 5 13.33 52.03 -15.18
N LYS A 6 12.28 51.80 -14.38
CA LYS A 6 12.27 50.81 -13.28
C LYS A 6 12.15 49.40 -13.87
N LYS A 7 13.23 48.62 -13.77
CA LYS A 7 13.22 47.20 -14.14
C LYS A 7 12.46 46.42 -13.05
N SER A 8 11.26 45.95 -13.38
CA SER A 8 10.45 45.10 -12.49
C SER A 8 11.04 43.69 -12.44
N THR A 9 11.64 43.31 -11.32
CA THR A 9 12.11 41.96 -11.07
C THR A 9 10.93 41.05 -10.77
N VAL A 10 10.47 40.29 -11.76
CA VAL A 10 9.48 39.21 -11.58
C VAL A 10 10.11 38.13 -10.68
N ARG A 11 9.73 38.11 -9.40
CA ARG A 11 10.09 37.02 -8.48
C ARG A 11 9.36 35.76 -8.92
N LYS A 12 10.07 34.82 -9.55
CA LYS A 12 9.62 33.43 -9.72
C LYS A 12 9.46 32.82 -8.31
N THR A 13 8.23 32.73 -7.83
CA THR A 13 7.89 31.87 -6.70
C THR A 13 8.05 30.42 -7.15
N SER A 14 9.16 29.78 -6.77
CA SER A 14 9.25 28.33 -6.88
C SER A 14 8.24 27.74 -5.90
N SER A 15 7.14 27.22 -6.43
CA SER A 15 6.21 26.40 -5.66
C SER A 15 7.00 25.19 -5.16
N LYS A 16 7.38 25.17 -3.88
CA LYS A 16 7.90 23.97 -3.22
C LYS A 16 6.84 22.88 -3.42
N ILE A 17 7.14 21.89 -4.25
CA ILE A 17 6.32 20.69 -4.38
C ILE A 17 6.38 20.00 -3.01
N THR A 18 5.40 20.27 -2.16
CA THR A 18 5.21 19.53 -0.91
C THR A 18 4.78 18.12 -1.32
N LYS A 19 5.68 17.14 -1.18
CA LYS A 19 5.33 15.73 -1.39
C LYS A 19 4.07 15.42 -0.57
N SER A 20 3.04 14.90 -1.24
CA SER A 20 1.79 14.48 -0.61
C SER A 20 2.10 13.59 0.60
N LYS A 21 1.56 13.95 1.77
CA LYS A 21 1.78 13.18 3.00
C LYS A 21 0.91 11.93 2.92
N ARG A 22 1.54 10.76 2.88
CA ARG A 22 0.86 9.47 3.03
C ARG A 22 0.30 9.35 4.45
N THR A 23 -0.99 9.06 4.55
CA THR A 23 -1.73 9.01 5.83
C THR A 23 -2.58 7.76 5.98
N LYS A 24 -2.98 7.09 4.89
CA LYS A 24 -3.94 5.99 4.90
C LYS A 24 -3.31 4.71 5.45
N ILE A 25 -4.00 4.11 6.41
CA ILE A 25 -3.72 2.77 6.94
C ILE A 25 -4.87 1.88 6.46
N LEU A 26 -4.55 0.75 5.86
CA LEU A 26 -5.53 -0.16 5.28
C LEU A 26 -5.22 -1.60 5.70
N CYS A 27 -6.26 -2.34 6.05
CA CYS A 27 -6.22 -3.79 6.21
C CYS A 27 -7.08 -4.44 5.10
N VAL A 28 -6.49 -5.38 4.37
CA VAL A 28 -7.20 -6.27 3.45
C VAL A 28 -7.21 -7.65 4.08
N SER A 29 -8.38 -8.24 4.31
CA SER A 29 -8.48 -9.53 4.98
C SER A 29 -9.58 -10.40 4.40
N HIS A 30 -9.45 -11.71 4.55
CA HIS A 30 -10.45 -12.66 4.09
C HIS A 30 -11.80 -12.50 4.81
N LYS A 31 -12.87 -12.71 4.05
CA LYS A 31 -14.23 -12.33 4.47
C LYS A 31 -15.10 -13.50 4.94
N GLU A 32 -14.72 -14.73 4.64
CA GLU A 32 -15.64 -15.87 4.74
C GLU A 32 -15.61 -16.58 6.09
N ASP A 33 -14.54 -16.41 6.86
CA ASP A 33 -14.31 -17.11 8.11
C ASP A 33 -13.88 -16.19 9.26
N ALA A 34 -13.89 -16.77 10.46
CA ALA A 34 -13.57 -16.06 11.68
C ALA A 34 -12.11 -15.61 11.74
N ASP A 35 -11.19 -16.31 11.09
CA ASP A 35 -9.76 -15.96 11.12
C ASP A 35 -9.52 -14.62 10.41
N GLY A 36 -9.94 -14.50 9.14
CA GLY A 36 -9.90 -13.24 8.41
C GLY A 36 -10.66 -12.10 9.09
N ILE A 37 -11.92 -12.32 9.50
CA ILE A 37 -12.73 -11.27 10.13
C ILE A 37 -12.12 -10.79 11.45
N SER A 38 -11.67 -11.71 12.31
CA SER A 38 -11.07 -11.35 13.60
C SER A 38 -9.72 -10.67 13.42
N SER A 39 -8.89 -11.11 12.47
CA SER A 39 -7.65 -10.46 12.09
C SER A 39 -7.87 -9.00 11.66
N ALA A 40 -8.83 -8.76 10.77
CA ALA A 40 -9.23 -7.41 10.37
C ALA A 40 -9.67 -6.53 11.55
N ALA A 41 -10.50 -7.07 12.45
CA ALA A 41 -10.96 -6.36 13.63
C ALA A 41 -9.81 -5.99 14.58
N LEU A 42 -8.87 -6.92 14.80
CA LEU A 42 -7.69 -6.71 15.64
C LEU A 42 -6.76 -5.63 15.06
N ILE A 43 -6.48 -5.68 13.75
CA ILE A 43 -5.66 -4.66 13.09
C ILE A 43 -6.32 -3.28 13.21
N LYS A 44 -7.63 -3.19 12.97
CA LYS A 44 -8.38 -1.94 13.09
C LYS A 44 -8.34 -1.38 14.52
N GLN A 45 -8.51 -2.24 15.53
CA GLN A 45 -8.43 -1.83 16.93
C GLN A 45 -7.03 -1.36 17.32
N ALA A 46 -5.98 -2.04 16.84
CA ALA A 46 -4.60 -1.76 17.23
C ALA A 46 -3.98 -0.56 16.49
N PHE A 47 -4.32 -0.37 15.21
CA PHE A 47 -3.66 0.60 14.33
C PHE A 47 -4.60 1.66 13.75
N GLY A 48 -5.91 1.52 13.92
CA GLY A 48 -6.91 2.32 13.23
C GLY A 48 -6.94 2.03 11.72
N GLY A 49 -7.54 2.96 10.97
CA GLY A 49 -7.64 2.86 9.51
C GLY A 49 -8.87 2.10 9.01
N ASP A 50 -8.88 1.90 7.69
CA ASP A 50 -9.98 1.26 6.98
C ASP A 50 -9.71 -0.24 6.78
N THR A 51 -10.78 -0.99 6.55
CA THR A 51 -10.73 -2.43 6.27
C THR A 51 -11.48 -2.72 4.98
N ILE A 52 -10.90 -3.56 4.12
CA ILE A 52 -11.55 -4.18 2.98
C ILE A 52 -11.57 -5.68 3.23
N LEU A 53 -12.76 -6.27 3.14
CA LEU A 53 -12.95 -7.72 3.26
C LEU A 53 -13.05 -8.32 1.86
N VAL A 54 -12.23 -9.32 1.57
CA VAL A 54 -12.09 -9.91 0.23
C VAL A 54 -12.39 -11.41 0.24
N ASP A 55 -12.81 -11.92 -0.92
CA ASP A 55 -12.78 -13.34 -1.24
C ASP A 55 -11.57 -13.66 -2.12
N TYR A 56 -11.32 -14.94 -2.36
CA TYR A 56 -10.22 -15.38 -3.22
C TYR A 56 -10.29 -14.83 -4.66
N PRO A 57 -11.43 -14.84 -5.37
CA PRO A 57 -11.48 -14.34 -6.74
C PRO A 57 -11.20 -12.84 -6.86
N GLY A 58 -11.70 -12.00 -5.93
CA GLY A 58 -11.57 -10.54 -6.00
C GLY A 58 -10.35 -9.95 -5.30
N MET A 59 -9.65 -10.74 -4.49
CA MET A 59 -8.53 -10.28 -3.67
C MET A 59 -7.40 -9.62 -4.47
N MET A 60 -6.94 -10.22 -5.58
CA MET A 60 -5.82 -9.64 -6.34
C MET A 60 -6.21 -8.33 -7.02
N ASP A 61 -7.45 -8.17 -7.47
CA ASP A 61 -7.93 -6.93 -8.08
C ASP A 61 -7.94 -5.77 -7.06
N GLU A 62 -8.44 -6.04 -5.85
CA GLU A 62 -8.44 -5.09 -4.74
C GLU A 62 -7.01 -4.70 -4.32
N LEU A 63 -6.10 -5.67 -4.25
CA LEU A 63 -4.70 -5.42 -3.92
C LEU A 63 -3.99 -4.62 -5.02
N GLU A 64 -4.24 -4.93 -6.29
CA GLU A 64 -3.62 -4.25 -7.42
C GLU A 64 -4.09 -2.79 -7.55
N ALA A 65 -5.34 -2.50 -7.21
CA ALA A 65 -5.85 -1.13 -7.12
C ALA A 65 -5.04 -0.24 -6.16
N LEU A 66 -4.41 -0.83 -5.14
CA LEU A 66 -3.56 -0.12 -4.18
C LEU A 66 -2.21 0.31 -4.76
N ARG A 67 -1.77 -0.26 -5.90
CA ARG A 67 -0.46 0.06 -6.51
C ARG A 67 -0.29 1.56 -6.68
N ASN A 68 -1.36 2.27 -7.04
CA ASN A 68 -1.34 3.70 -7.34
C ASN A 68 -1.93 4.59 -6.25
N ASP A 69 -2.28 4.06 -5.08
CA ASP A 69 -2.81 4.85 -3.97
C ASP A 69 -1.72 5.74 -3.36
N VAL A 70 -1.73 7.02 -3.73
CA VAL A 70 -0.76 8.02 -3.27
C VAL A 70 -0.88 8.36 -1.78
N LYS A 71 -2.00 8.03 -1.13
CA LYS A 71 -2.24 8.27 0.29
C LYS A 71 -1.84 7.07 1.14
N LEU A 72 -1.73 5.87 0.56
CA LEU A 72 -1.40 4.64 1.28
C LEU A 72 -0.05 4.75 1.99
N LYS A 73 -0.07 4.53 3.31
CA LYS A 73 1.09 4.61 4.20
C LYS A 73 1.43 3.24 4.79
N LYS A 74 0.41 2.51 5.24
CA LYS A 74 0.52 1.15 5.80
C LYS A 74 -0.53 0.25 5.17
N LEU A 75 -0.12 -0.95 4.81
CA LEU A 75 -0.97 -2.01 4.32
C LEU A 75 -0.76 -3.26 5.19
N PHE A 76 -1.86 -3.79 5.70
CA PHE A 76 -1.93 -5.11 6.32
C PHE A 76 -2.70 -6.05 5.40
N ILE A 77 -2.20 -7.26 5.19
CA ILE A 77 -2.86 -8.31 4.42
C ILE A 77 -2.96 -9.53 5.32
N CYS A 78 -4.18 -10.01 5.59
CA CYS A 78 -4.44 -11.00 6.62
C CYS A 78 -5.31 -12.15 6.10
N ASP A 79 -4.85 -13.38 6.33
CA ASP A 79 -5.57 -14.63 6.03
C ASP A 79 -5.95 -14.78 4.54
N VAL A 80 -5.00 -14.48 3.67
CA VAL A 80 -5.20 -14.52 2.23
C VAL A 80 -4.12 -15.41 1.62
N GLY A 81 -4.45 -16.68 1.44
CA GLY A 81 -3.54 -17.67 0.87
C GLY A 81 -3.17 -17.37 -0.59
N LEU A 82 -1.90 -17.65 -0.95
CA LEU A 82 -1.42 -17.52 -2.32
C LEU A 82 -1.46 -18.85 -3.06
N ASN A 83 -1.61 -18.79 -4.38
CA ASN A 83 -1.54 -19.97 -5.24
C ASN A 83 -0.57 -19.74 -6.41
N LYS A 84 -0.34 -20.80 -7.21
CA LYS A 84 0.63 -20.74 -8.32
C LYS A 84 0.35 -19.65 -9.35
N GLN A 85 -0.91 -19.24 -9.51
CA GLN A 85 -1.31 -18.21 -10.46
C GLN A 85 -1.10 -16.79 -9.89
N THR A 86 -1.25 -16.61 -8.57
CA THR A 86 -1.18 -15.29 -7.92
C THR A 86 0.19 -14.94 -7.34
N ASN A 87 1.03 -15.95 -7.08
CA ASN A 87 2.34 -15.79 -6.43
C ASN A 87 3.22 -14.67 -7.00
N ASP A 88 3.46 -14.66 -8.31
CA ASP A 88 4.41 -13.72 -8.92
C ASP A 88 3.85 -12.29 -8.94
N SER A 89 2.56 -12.12 -9.26
CA SER A 89 1.89 -10.82 -9.22
C SER A 89 1.84 -10.25 -7.80
N PHE A 90 1.59 -11.09 -6.80
CA PHE A 90 1.58 -10.67 -5.40
C PHE A 90 2.98 -10.21 -4.95
N VAL A 91 4.02 -10.98 -5.26
CA VAL A 91 5.41 -10.60 -4.96
C VAL A 91 5.79 -9.28 -5.64
N ASP A 92 5.43 -9.11 -6.91
CA ASP A 92 5.72 -7.89 -7.66
C ASP A 92 5.05 -6.66 -7.02
N LEU A 93 3.75 -6.77 -6.72
CA LEU A 93 2.99 -5.72 -6.06
C LEU A 93 3.64 -5.32 -4.73
N LEU A 94 3.92 -6.28 -3.84
CA LEU A 94 4.50 -5.97 -2.54
C LEU A 94 5.90 -5.35 -2.68
N THR A 95 6.68 -5.79 -3.66
CA THR A 95 7.99 -5.20 -3.98
C THR A 95 7.85 -3.73 -4.39
N GLU A 96 6.89 -3.39 -5.26
CA GLU A 96 6.66 -2.02 -5.69
C GLU A 96 6.16 -1.12 -4.54
N LEU A 97 5.20 -1.59 -3.75
CA LEU A 97 4.68 -0.86 -2.60
C LEU A 97 5.79 -0.53 -1.61
N ARG A 98 6.69 -1.50 -1.34
CA ARG A 98 7.86 -1.31 -0.46
C ARG A 98 8.85 -0.31 -1.05
N LYS A 99 9.14 -0.34 -2.36
CA LYS A 99 9.95 0.69 -3.04
C LYS A 99 9.34 2.10 -2.91
N LYS A 100 8.00 2.20 -2.88
CA LYS A 100 7.28 3.46 -2.61
C LYS A 100 7.33 3.90 -1.15
N ARG A 101 8.02 3.15 -0.27
CA ARG A 101 8.11 3.33 1.20
C ARG A 101 6.76 3.17 1.90
N ILE A 102 5.90 2.29 1.38
CA ILE A 102 4.70 1.84 2.06
C ILE A 102 5.12 0.69 2.97
N SER A 103 4.70 0.75 4.24
CA SER A 103 4.95 -0.34 5.19
C SER A 103 3.92 -1.44 4.95
N VAL A 104 4.39 -2.63 4.60
CA VAL A 104 3.54 -3.79 4.30
C VAL A 104 3.75 -4.87 5.36
N THR A 105 2.66 -5.44 5.86
CA THR A 105 2.67 -6.58 6.77
C THR A 105 1.71 -7.63 6.23
N TYR A 106 2.21 -8.84 5.96
CA TYR A 106 1.44 -9.99 5.50
C TYR A 106 1.43 -11.05 6.61
N VAL A 107 0.24 -11.44 7.07
CA VAL A 107 0.02 -12.41 8.12
C VAL A 107 -0.93 -13.47 7.58
N ASP A 108 -0.45 -14.69 7.45
CA ASP A 108 -1.23 -15.75 6.82
C ASP A 108 -0.75 -17.10 7.33
N HIS A 109 -1.67 -18.05 7.45
CA HIS A 109 -1.42 -19.38 8.00
C HIS A 109 -1.42 -20.48 6.93
N HIS A 110 -1.67 -20.16 5.66
CA HIS A 110 -1.66 -21.11 4.56
C HIS A 110 -0.22 -21.52 4.19
N ASP A 111 -0.10 -22.68 3.55
CA ASP A 111 1.18 -23.15 3.06
C ASP A 111 1.74 -22.21 1.99
N LEU A 112 2.87 -21.59 2.29
CA LEU A 112 3.58 -20.72 1.37
C LEU A 112 4.76 -21.44 0.73
N ASP A 113 4.80 -21.46 -0.61
CA ASP A 113 5.95 -22.00 -1.35
C ASP A 113 7.26 -21.34 -0.84
N PRO A 114 8.25 -22.13 -0.39
CA PRO A 114 9.52 -21.61 0.13
C PRO A 114 10.23 -20.63 -0.82
N LYS A 115 10.05 -20.80 -2.14
CA LYS A 115 10.59 -19.88 -3.16
C LYS A 115 9.90 -18.52 -3.08
N VAL A 116 8.58 -18.50 -2.89
CA VAL A 116 7.79 -17.27 -2.73
C VAL A 116 8.14 -16.59 -1.40
N SER A 117 8.21 -17.36 -0.31
CA SER A 117 8.67 -16.85 1.01
C SER A 117 10.03 -16.16 0.92
N THR A 118 10.96 -16.76 0.18
CA THR A 118 12.29 -16.19 -0.06
C THR A 118 12.22 -14.89 -0.86
N LYS A 119 11.37 -14.81 -1.89
CA LYS A 119 11.16 -13.57 -2.66
C LYS A 119 10.55 -12.46 -1.78
N LEU A 120 9.56 -12.77 -0.95
CA LEU A 120 8.88 -11.81 -0.07
C LEU A 120 9.80 -11.23 1.02
N LYS A 121 10.74 -12.02 1.52
CA LYS A 121 11.72 -11.59 2.53
C LYS A 121 12.87 -10.75 1.97
N LYS A 122 13.05 -10.72 0.64
CA LYS A 122 14.11 -9.90 0.03
C LYS A 122 13.74 -8.43 0.10
N ASN A 123 14.67 -7.61 0.60
CA ASN A 123 14.42 -6.20 0.85
C ASN A 123 14.52 -5.32 -0.39
#